data_AF-A0ABD6WU35-F1
#
_entry.id   AF-A0ABD6WU35-F1
#
_cell.length_a   1.000
_cell.length_b   1.000
_cell.length_c   1.000
_cell.angle_alpha   90.00
_cell.angle_beta   90.00
_cell.angle_gamma   90.00
#
_symmetry.space_group_name_H-M   'P 1'
#
loop_
_entity.id
_entity.type
_entity.pdbx_description
1 polymer ?
#
loop_
_entity_poly.entity_id
_entity_poly.type
_entity_poly.pdbx_seq_one_letter_code
_entity_poly.pdbx_strand_id
1 'polypeptide(L)'
;MNAFKKSLIVAASFASLSLFNSATAELVYKPLEQPVEPAKPDLKIESVNEKFAEKYPNQYNSWRSTANGDGENIIYADEENPRLIVLWGGYAFAKEYNAPRGHFYAVTDVRNILRTGAPKTANDGPQAMACWTCKGPDVPRLIAEWGEKDYFNAKWAKGGPEIVNSIGCADCHDTTSKDFAEGKPALRIARPHVLRALDALEKATAEKDKAEGRPHNNLSFNTAAHTEKRAEICANCHVEYYFAGDIKQVTFPWDNGQTVDDIEKYYDDIGFTDWTHSLSKAPMLKAQHPDFEIWSLGMHGKNGVTCVDCHMPKVQGADGKVYTDHQIQNPFEAFDSTCANCHDQSKEKLRDIVTSRKKEVKDVMGRLEDQVVKAHFEAKEAWDAGATKKEMEAALMDIRHAQWRWDYTAASHGGHMHAPEVVLRVLASGLDKVADARTKLAVILTKLGVKTPVQIPDISTADKAWKVMGIDIEKERKAKEEFLKTVVPQWEQQAREKGLLVDPPAQK
;
A
#
# COMPACT_ATOMS: atom_id res chain seq x y z
N MET A 1 6.72 -83.78 0.94
CA MET A 1 7.78 -82.83 1.29
C MET A 1 7.47 -81.51 0.61
N ASN A 2 7.21 -80.48 1.43
CA ASN A 2 7.46 -79.03 1.26
C ASN A 2 7.33 -78.40 -0.15
N ALA A 3 6.79 -77.20 -0.33
CA ALA A 3 6.20 -76.20 0.55
C ALA A 3 5.93 -74.97 -0.33
N PHE A 4 4.72 -74.43 -0.21
CA PHE A 4 4.38 -73.00 -0.25
C PHE A 4 4.13 -72.25 -1.56
N LYS A 5 2.86 -71.84 -1.63
CA LYS A 5 2.19 -70.82 -2.43
C LYS A 5 2.88 -69.44 -2.34
N LYS A 6 2.94 -68.74 -3.47
CA LYS A 6 2.63 -67.29 -3.55
C LYS A 6 1.87 -67.00 -4.84
N SER A 7 0.58 -66.76 -4.69
CA SER A 7 -0.23 -65.98 -5.63
C SER A 7 0.17 -64.50 -5.51
N LEU A 8 0.19 -63.75 -6.62
CA LEU A 8 -0.69 -62.58 -6.80
C LEU A 8 -0.44 -61.90 -8.16
N ILE A 9 -1.48 -61.95 -9.00
CA ILE A 9 -2.09 -60.83 -9.74
C ILE A 9 -1.21 -60.07 -10.75
N VAL A 10 -1.46 -60.40 -12.02
CA VAL A 10 -1.36 -59.54 -13.19
C VAL A 10 -2.33 -58.38 -13.04
N ALA A 11 -1.83 -57.15 -13.09
CA ALA A 11 -2.64 -55.97 -13.37
C ALA A 11 -1.83 -55.03 -14.27
N ALA A 12 -2.05 -55.17 -15.57
CA ALA A 12 -1.76 -54.11 -16.53
C ALA A 12 -2.78 -52.99 -16.30
N SER A 13 -2.32 -51.80 -15.94
CA SER A 13 -3.15 -50.60 -15.96
C SER A 13 -2.49 -49.58 -16.88
N PHE A 14 -3.15 -49.39 -18.02
CA PHE A 14 -2.99 -48.26 -18.91
C PHE A 14 -3.03 -46.95 -18.11
N ALA A 15 -1.89 -46.28 -18.00
CA ALA A 15 -1.88 -44.86 -17.64
C ALA A 15 -2.33 -44.08 -18.88
N SER A 16 -3.64 -43.91 -19.01
CA SER A 16 -4.22 -42.95 -19.93
C SER A 16 -3.74 -41.56 -19.52
N LEU A 17 -2.81 -40.98 -20.29
CA LEU A 17 -2.64 -39.54 -20.37
C LEU A 17 -3.99 -38.95 -20.82
N SER A 18 -4.83 -38.59 -19.87
CA SER A 18 -5.89 -37.62 -20.10
C SER A 18 -5.24 -36.25 -20.19
N LEU A 19 -4.79 -35.92 -21.40
CA LEU A 19 -4.59 -34.53 -21.83
C LEU A 19 -5.97 -33.85 -21.84
N PHE A 20 -6.44 -33.43 -20.66
CA PHE A 20 -7.38 -32.33 -20.58
C PHE A 20 -6.57 -31.06 -20.85
N ASN A 21 -6.39 -30.76 -22.14
CA ASN A 21 -6.16 -29.39 -22.58
C ASN A 21 -7.44 -28.60 -22.28
N SER A 22 -7.58 -28.13 -21.03
CA SER A 22 -8.47 -27.02 -20.74
C SER A 22 -7.76 -25.78 -21.25
N ALA A 23 -8.21 -25.24 -22.38
CA ALA A 23 -7.98 -23.84 -22.70
C ALA A 23 -8.75 -23.00 -21.69
N THR A 24 -8.16 -22.87 -20.50
CA THR A 24 -8.55 -22.00 -19.40
C THR A 24 -7.36 -21.10 -19.19
N ALA A 25 -7.53 -19.79 -19.39
CA ALA A 25 -6.56 -18.85 -18.85
C ALA A 25 -6.84 -18.69 -17.35
N GLU A 26 -6.65 -19.76 -16.56
CA GLU A 26 -6.45 -19.55 -15.12
C GLU A 26 -5.25 -18.62 -15.02
N LEU A 27 -5.37 -17.49 -14.30
CA LEU A 27 -4.27 -16.56 -14.08
C LEU A 27 -3.16 -17.32 -13.34
N VAL A 28 -2.20 -17.83 -14.10
CA VAL A 28 -1.03 -18.52 -13.55
C VAL A 28 -0.02 -17.44 -13.21
N TYR A 29 0.22 -17.24 -11.91
CA TYR A 29 1.19 -16.26 -11.44
C TYR A 29 2.60 -16.60 -11.95
N LYS A 30 3.20 -15.67 -12.69
CA LYS A 30 4.56 -15.72 -13.22
C LYS A 30 5.35 -14.57 -12.57
N PRO A 31 5.90 -14.77 -11.36
CA PRO A 31 6.69 -13.73 -10.70
C PRO A 31 7.85 -13.31 -11.59
N LEU A 32 8.06 -12.01 -11.72
CA LEU A 32 9.30 -11.48 -12.27
C LEU A 32 10.38 -11.63 -11.20
N GLU A 33 11.53 -12.21 -11.57
CA GLU A 33 12.68 -12.24 -10.68
C GLU A 33 13.16 -10.81 -10.42
N GLN A 34 13.14 -10.43 -9.15
CA GLN A 34 13.64 -9.14 -8.70
C GLN A 34 15.05 -9.32 -8.15
N PRO A 35 16.02 -8.49 -8.55
CA PRO A 35 17.36 -8.57 -7.97
C PRO A 35 17.31 -8.16 -6.50
N VAL A 36 18.25 -8.70 -5.73
CA VAL A 36 18.37 -8.47 -4.28
C VAL A 36 19.76 -7.94 -3.94
N GLU A 37 19.82 -6.92 -3.11
CA GLU A 37 21.10 -6.41 -2.61
C GLU A 37 21.71 -7.34 -1.54
N PRO A 38 23.02 -7.64 -1.60
CA PRO A 38 23.70 -8.38 -0.54
C PRO A 38 23.86 -7.53 0.73
N ALA A 39 24.15 -8.18 1.85
CA ALA A 39 24.51 -7.50 3.09
C ALA A 39 25.77 -6.61 2.89
N LYS A 40 25.76 -5.45 3.54
CA LYS A 40 26.81 -4.43 3.57
C LYS A 40 27.23 -4.19 5.03
N PRO A 41 27.96 -5.13 5.67
CA PRO A 41 28.23 -5.11 7.12
C PRO A 41 29.04 -3.88 7.59
N ASP A 42 29.81 -3.28 6.68
CA ASP A 42 30.61 -2.08 6.94
C ASP A 42 29.77 -0.79 6.92
N LEU A 43 28.57 -0.83 6.33
CA LEU A 43 27.65 0.31 6.32
C LEU A 43 26.87 0.35 7.63
N LYS A 44 27.20 1.31 8.49
CA LYS A 44 26.47 1.55 9.75
C LYS A 44 25.45 2.68 9.55
N ILE A 45 24.18 2.30 9.56
CA ILE A 45 23.06 3.25 9.47
C ILE A 45 22.56 3.53 10.88
N GLU A 46 22.60 4.78 11.30
CA GLU A 46 22.00 5.22 12.55
C GLU A 46 20.48 5.37 12.37
N SER A 47 19.72 4.47 12.99
CA SER A 47 18.26 4.43 12.91
C SER A 47 17.55 5.12 14.08
N VAL A 48 18.27 5.48 15.14
CA VAL A 48 17.69 6.15 16.31
C VAL A 48 17.58 7.66 16.07
N ASN A 49 16.37 8.13 15.78
CA ASN A 49 16.11 9.52 15.40
C ASN A 49 16.59 10.54 16.45
N GLU A 50 16.44 10.19 17.72
CA GLU A 50 16.79 10.98 18.90
C GLU A 50 18.28 11.40 18.90
N LYS A 51 19.17 10.60 18.31
CA LYS A 51 20.60 10.93 18.24
C LYS A 51 20.92 12.10 17.29
N PHE A 52 19.98 12.47 16.43
CA PHE A 52 20.09 13.64 15.56
C PHE A 52 19.57 14.93 16.20
N ALA A 53 18.89 14.84 17.35
CA ALA A 53 18.18 15.95 17.97
C ALA A 53 19.08 17.11 18.40
N GLU A 54 20.25 16.82 18.98
CA GLU A 54 21.18 17.86 19.44
C GLU A 54 21.76 18.66 18.26
N LYS A 55 22.07 17.96 17.17
CA LYS A 55 22.73 18.55 16.00
C LYS A 55 21.76 19.27 15.05
N TYR A 56 20.55 18.74 14.91
CA TYR A 56 19.52 19.28 14.00
C TYR A 56 18.20 19.55 14.75
N PRO A 57 18.21 20.44 15.76
CA PRO A 57 17.07 20.61 16.67
C PRO A 57 15.80 21.10 15.95
N ASN A 58 15.91 22.00 14.98
CA ASN A 58 14.74 22.51 14.26
C ASN A 58 14.06 21.40 13.43
N GLN A 59 14.84 20.61 12.69
CA GLN A 59 14.36 19.49 11.88
C GLN A 59 13.80 18.37 12.77
N TYR A 60 14.51 18.00 13.84
CA TYR A 60 14.07 16.97 14.76
C TYR A 60 12.77 17.35 15.48
N ASN A 61 12.69 18.57 16.02
CA ASN A 61 11.51 19.00 16.77
C ASN A 61 10.27 19.11 15.88
N SER A 62 10.40 19.64 14.65
CA SER A 62 9.30 19.67 13.69
C SER A 62 8.87 18.26 13.23
N TRP A 63 9.82 17.36 12.96
CA TRP A 63 9.52 15.94 12.70
C TRP A 63 8.73 15.31 13.85
N ARG A 64 9.16 15.51 15.09
CA ARG A 64 8.50 14.98 16.29
C ARG A 64 7.09 15.54 16.45
N SER A 65 6.84 16.78 15.99
CA SER A 65 5.51 17.38 15.99
C SER A 65 4.52 16.72 15.03
N THR A 66 4.93 15.77 14.18
CA THR A 66 3.97 14.89 13.49
C THR A 66 3.16 14.04 14.46
N ALA A 67 3.58 13.92 15.72
CA ALA A 67 2.77 13.34 16.79
C ALA A 67 1.56 14.19 17.19
N ASN A 68 1.42 15.43 16.71
CA ASN A 68 0.43 16.39 17.19
C ASN A 68 -0.67 16.70 16.15
N GLY A 69 -1.77 17.29 16.61
CA GLY A 69 -2.82 17.85 15.74
C GLY A 69 -3.58 16.77 14.97
N ASP A 70 -3.77 16.93 13.66
CA ASP A 70 -4.36 15.90 12.79
C ASP A 70 -3.59 14.56 12.87
N GLY A 71 -2.31 14.60 13.24
CA GLY A 71 -1.46 13.42 13.39
C GLY A 71 -1.82 12.51 14.57
N GLU A 72 -2.58 12.99 15.57
CA GLU A 72 -2.94 12.22 16.77
C GLU A 72 -4.09 11.25 16.51
N ASN A 73 -5.05 11.66 15.68
CA ASN A 73 -6.36 11.04 15.60
C ASN A 73 -6.35 9.78 14.73
N ILE A 74 -6.97 8.71 15.24
CA ILE A 74 -7.26 7.51 14.45
C ILE A 74 -8.68 7.65 13.90
N ILE A 75 -8.81 7.54 12.58
CA ILE A 75 -10.10 7.48 11.89
C ILE A 75 -10.24 6.06 11.33
N TYR A 76 -11.19 5.30 11.86
CA TYR A 76 -11.52 3.95 11.39
C TYR A 76 -12.37 4.05 10.11
N ALA A 77 -11.70 4.06 8.96
CA ALA A 77 -12.34 4.34 7.67
C ALA A 77 -13.28 3.21 7.23
N ASP A 78 -13.01 1.98 7.63
CA ASP A 78 -13.91 0.83 7.45
C ASP A 78 -15.18 0.92 8.32
N GLU A 79 -15.09 1.55 9.49
CA GLU A 79 -16.26 1.82 10.33
C GLU A 79 -17.12 2.99 9.79
N GLU A 80 -16.48 4.05 9.29
CA GLU A 80 -17.18 5.15 8.62
C GLU A 80 -17.84 4.72 7.29
N ASN A 81 -17.20 3.78 6.57
CA ASN A 81 -17.73 3.22 5.33
C ASN A 81 -17.72 1.67 5.35
N PRO A 82 -18.77 1.03 5.88
CA PRO A 82 -18.84 -0.42 6.00
C PRO A 82 -18.79 -1.21 4.68
N ARG A 83 -18.95 -0.55 3.53
CA ARG A 83 -18.76 -1.17 2.20
C ARG A 83 -17.34 -1.70 2.04
N LEU A 84 -16.35 -1.05 2.63
CA LEU A 84 -14.94 -1.44 2.57
C LEU A 84 -14.73 -2.88 3.09
N ILE A 85 -15.46 -3.26 4.14
CA ILE A 85 -15.41 -4.61 4.73
C ILE A 85 -15.90 -5.66 3.72
N VAL A 86 -16.90 -5.33 2.91
CA VAL A 86 -17.40 -6.22 1.86
C VAL A 86 -16.44 -6.27 0.69
N LEU A 87 -15.99 -5.11 0.18
CA LEU A 87 -15.09 -5.02 -0.99
C LEU A 87 -13.77 -5.76 -0.76
N TRP A 88 -13.25 -5.75 0.47
CA TRP A 88 -12.05 -6.48 0.84
C TRP A 88 -12.33 -7.86 1.43
N GLY A 89 -13.48 -8.45 1.13
CA GLY A 89 -13.91 -9.74 1.66
C GLY A 89 -12.88 -10.84 1.46
N GLY A 90 -12.43 -11.44 2.56
CA GLY A 90 -11.38 -12.47 2.55
C GLY A 90 -9.94 -11.93 2.65
N TYR A 91 -9.76 -10.61 2.77
CA TYR A 91 -8.46 -9.97 2.91
C TYR A 91 -8.30 -9.28 4.25
N ALA A 92 -7.05 -9.03 4.67
CA ALA A 92 -6.76 -8.45 5.97
C ALA A 92 -7.37 -7.05 6.16
N PHE A 93 -7.51 -6.28 5.08
CA PHE A 93 -8.14 -4.96 5.10
C PHE A 93 -9.63 -4.98 5.48
N ALA A 94 -10.34 -6.11 5.31
CA ALA A 94 -11.70 -6.23 5.83
C ALA A 94 -11.78 -6.37 7.36
N LYS A 95 -10.64 -6.57 8.04
CA LYS A 95 -10.59 -6.60 9.51
C LYS A 95 -10.43 -5.21 10.13
N GLU A 96 -9.57 -4.39 9.53
CA GLU A 96 -9.35 -3.01 9.99
C GLU A 96 -8.63 -2.19 8.91
N TYR A 97 -9.13 -0.98 8.66
CA TYR A 97 -8.49 0.01 7.83
C TYR A 97 -8.72 1.42 8.36
N ASN A 98 -7.62 2.05 8.77
CA ASN A 98 -7.64 3.40 9.33
C ASN A 98 -7.07 4.39 8.30
N ALA A 99 -7.57 5.63 8.31
CA ALA A 99 -6.92 6.72 7.59
C ALA A 99 -5.49 6.94 8.15
N PRO A 100 -4.53 7.41 7.32
CA PRO A 100 -3.19 7.69 7.80
C PRO A 100 -3.21 8.84 8.81
N ARG A 101 -2.24 8.80 9.73
CA ARG A 101 -1.94 9.88 10.68
C ARG A 101 -0.43 10.16 10.66
N GLY A 102 0.07 10.90 11.65
CA GLY A 102 1.45 11.40 11.64
C GLY A 102 2.52 10.31 11.53
N HIS A 103 3.63 10.62 10.84
CA HIS A 103 4.78 9.70 10.68
C HIS A 103 5.34 9.17 12.00
N PHE A 104 5.23 9.95 13.08
CA PHE A 104 5.57 9.50 14.44
C PHE A 104 4.90 8.19 14.84
N TYR A 105 3.68 7.91 14.36
CA TYR A 105 2.89 6.75 14.74
C TYR A 105 3.08 5.53 13.84
N ALA A 106 3.88 5.60 12.77
CA ALA A 106 3.96 4.52 11.78
C ALA A 106 4.30 3.14 12.38
N VAL A 107 5.29 3.06 13.29
CA VAL A 107 5.61 1.81 14.01
C VAL A 107 4.50 1.39 14.97
N THR A 108 3.90 2.34 15.69
CA THR A 108 2.78 2.07 16.59
C THR A 108 1.57 1.52 15.84
N ASP A 109 1.22 2.10 14.69
CA ASP A 109 0.04 1.73 13.93
C ASP A 109 0.20 0.36 13.27
N VAL A 110 1.36 0.05 12.70
CA VAL A 110 1.59 -1.30 12.14
C VAL A 110 1.62 -2.38 13.24
N ARG A 111 2.02 -2.02 14.47
CA ARG A 111 1.91 -2.90 15.64
C ARG A 111 0.48 -3.07 16.10
N ASN A 112 -0.35 -2.03 16.07
CA ASN A 112 -1.69 -2.01 16.64
C ASN A 112 -2.77 -2.55 15.71
N ILE A 113 -2.60 -2.40 14.40
CA ILE A 113 -3.63 -2.75 13.42
C ILE A 113 -3.92 -4.25 13.40
N LEU A 114 -5.20 -4.64 13.30
CA LEU A 114 -5.63 -6.05 13.26
C LEU A 114 -5.05 -6.82 12.08
N ARG A 115 -4.64 -6.12 11.01
CA ARG A 115 -4.03 -6.74 9.82
C ARG A 115 -2.77 -7.54 10.11
N THR A 116 -1.98 -7.16 11.12
CA THR A 116 -0.76 -7.87 11.52
C THR A 116 -1.03 -9.05 12.47
N GLY A 117 -2.28 -9.20 12.95
CA GLY A 117 -2.68 -10.26 13.85
C GLY A 117 -2.00 -10.19 15.22
N ALA A 118 -1.92 -11.35 15.88
CA ALA A 118 -1.40 -11.52 17.24
C ALA A 118 -0.38 -12.68 17.30
N PRO A 119 0.79 -12.54 16.62
CA PRO A 119 1.78 -13.62 16.55
C PRO A 119 2.37 -13.94 17.93
N LYS A 120 2.58 -15.23 18.21
CA LYS A 120 3.15 -15.69 19.48
C LYS A 120 4.66 -15.96 19.41
N THR A 121 5.20 -16.12 18.20
CA THR A 121 6.62 -16.39 17.96
C THR A 121 7.14 -15.60 16.77
N ALA A 122 8.45 -15.51 16.60
CA ALA A 122 9.08 -14.80 15.48
C ALA A 122 8.71 -15.36 14.08
N ASN A 123 8.23 -16.61 14.00
CA ASN A 123 7.84 -17.27 12.75
C ASN A 123 6.32 -17.39 12.58
N ASP A 124 5.54 -16.78 13.50
CA ASP A 124 4.08 -16.79 13.49
C ASP A 124 3.51 -15.51 12.84
N GLY A 125 2.20 -15.50 12.64
CA GLY A 125 1.44 -14.35 12.18
C GLY A 125 1.16 -14.35 10.66
N PRO A 126 0.13 -13.59 10.25
CA PRO A 126 -0.32 -13.57 8.86
C PRO A 126 0.67 -12.83 7.94
N GLN A 127 1.38 -11.82 8.46
CA GLN A 127 2.13 -10.90 7.63
C GLN A 127 3.61 -11.26 7.45
N ALA A 128 4.15 -10.93 6.28
CA ALA A 128 5.57 -11.02 5.95
C ALA A 128 6.36 -9.85 6.53
N MET A 129 7.70 -9.98 6.57
CA MET A 129 8.59 -8.90 7.01
C MET A 129 8.41 -7.62 6.21
N ALA A 130 8.00 -7.76 4.95
CA ALA A 130 7.68 -6.67 4.03
C ALA A 130 6.71 -5.61 4.57
N CYS A 131 5.82 -5.96 5.52
CA CYS A 131 4.91 -4.97 6.13
C CYS A 131 5.62 -3.89 6.95
N TRP A 132 6.88 -4.11 7.38
CA TRP A 132 7.69 -3.11 8.04
C TRP A 132 8.37 -2.13 7.09
N THR A 133 8.50 -2.47 5.81
CA THR A 133 9.41 -1.80 4.87
C THR A 133 9.24 -0.29 4.85
N CYS A 134 8.01 0.20 4.94
CA CYS A 134 7.68 1.63 4.86
C CYS A 134 7.35 2.24 6.22
N LYS A 135 7.97 1.77 7.33
CA LYS A 135 7.57 2.15 8.71
C LYS A 135 8.68 2.76 9.55
N GLY A 136 9.94 2.68 9.14
CA GLY A 136 11.01 3.31 9.90
C GLY A 136 12.43 3.07 9.39
N PRO A 137 13.40 3.81 9.95
CA PRO A 137 14.80 3.78 9.55
C PRO A 137 15.55 2.51 9.99
N ASP A 138 14.96 1.68 10.85
CA ASP A 138 15.50 0.34 11.13
C ASP A 138 15.46 -0.56 9.89
N VAL A 139 14.57 -0.29 8.92
CA VAL A 139 14.48 -1.05 7.68
C VAL A 139 15.78 -0.97 6.86
N PRO A 140 16.27 0.22 6.44
CA PRO A 140 17.52 0.30 5.71
C PRO A 140 18.71 -0.21 6.53
N ARG A 141 18.70 -0.05 7.86
CA ARG A 141 19.69 -0.67 8.76
C ARG A 141 19.71 -2.20 8.61
N LEU A 142 18.56 -2.85 8.73
CA LEU A 142 18.45 -4.31 8.62
C LEU A 142 18.74 -4.81 7.20
N ILE A 143 18.38 -4.06 6.16
CA ILE A 143 18.76 -4.40 4.78
C ILE A 143 20.28 -4.33 4.62
N ALA A 144 20.94 -3.34 5.20
CA ALA A 144 22.41 -3.26 5.20
C ALA A 144 23.04 -4.42 6.01
N GLU A 145 22.48 -4.79 7.15
CA GLU A 145 23.02 -5.85 8.00
C GLU A 145 22.78 -7.27 7.44
N TRP A 146 21.58 -7.55 6.94
CA TRP A 146 21.13 -8.90 6.56
C TRP A 146 21.14 -9.13 5.05
N GLY A 147 21.13 -8.07 4.25
CA GLY A 147 20.84 -8.15 2.83
C GLY A 147 19.33 -8.23 2.57
N GLU A 148 18.93 -7.86 1.35
CA GLU A 148 17.52 -7.70 0.97
C GLU A 148 16.75 -9.04 1.00
N LYS A 149 17.40 -10.13 0.60
CA LYS A 149 16.81 -11.48 0.60
C LYS A 149 16.42 -11.94 2.01
N ASP A 150 17.35 -11.87 2.96
CA ASP A 150 17.14 -12.36 4.32
C ASP A 150 16.22 -11.44 5.14
N TYR A 151 16.22 -10.14 4.80
CA TYR A 151 15.21 -9.21 5.28
C TYR A 151 13.81 -9.67 4.86
N PHE A 152 13.53 -9.82 3.57
CA PHE A 152 12.17 -10.09 3.10
C PHE A 152 11.65 -11.49 3.45
N ASN A 153 12.51 -12.50 3.47
CA ASN A 153 12.12 -13.90 3.73
C ASN A 153 11.61 -14.15 5.17
N ALA A 154 11.72 -13.17 6.07
CA ALA A 154 11.23 -13.29 7.44
C ALA A 154 9.71 -13.04 7.58
N LYS A 155 9.15 -13.44 8.72
CA LYS A 155 7.81 -13.03 9.15
C LYS A 155 7.86 -11.67 9.83
N TRP A 156 6.73 -10.94 9.79
CA TRP A 156 6.59 -9.64 10.44
C TRP A 156 7.00 -9.68 11.92
N ALA A 157 6.64 -10.76 12.64
CA ALA A 157 6.94 -10.93 14.05
C ALA A 157 8.45 -10.97 14.36
N LYS A 158 9.30 -11.45 13.44
CA LYS A 158 10.77 -11.45 13.60
C LYS A 158 11.34 -10.04 13.68
N GLY A 159 10.73 -9.09 12.98
CA GLY A 159 11.10 -7.68 12.98
C GLY A 159 10.75 -6.92 14.25
N GLY A 160 9.83 -7.46 15.05
CA GLY A 160 9.29 -6.78 16.24
C GLY A 160 10.33 -6.15 17.19
N PRO A 161 11.35 -6.91 17.65
CA PRO A 161 12.41 -6.38 18.53
C PRO A 161 13.52 -5.62 17.79
N GLU A 162 13.45 -5.48 16.46
CA GLU A 162 14.48 -4.87 15.62
C GLU A 162 14.01 -3.55 14.97
N ILE A 163 12.73 -3.43 14.68
CA ILE A 163 12.10 -2.27 14.04
C ILE A 163 11.25 -1.56 15.08
N VAL A 164 11.85 -0.54 15.67
CA VAL A 164 11.34 0.13 16.87
C VAL A 164 11.33 1.65 16.74
N ASN A 165 12.08 2.19 15.79
CA ASN A 165 12.11 3.61 15.47
C ASN A 165 11.12 3.90 14.34
N SER A 166 10.22 4.86 14.54
CA SER A 166 9.30 5.29 13.49
C SER A 166 10.02 6.04 12.36
N ILE A 167 9.33 6.22 11.22
CA ILE A 167 9.80 6.94 10.03
C ILE A 167 10.59 8.19 10.44
N GLY A 168 11.81 8.34 9.94
CA GLY A 168 12.69 9.42 10.38
C GLY A 168 13.92 9.65 9.52
N CYS A 169 14.98 10.19 10.12
CA CYS A 169 16.07 10.85 9.39
C CYS A 169 16.70 9.95 8.33
N ALA A 170 17.04 8.71 8.70
CA ALA A 170 17.72 7.79 7.80
C ALA A 170 16.80 7.18 6.72
N ASP A 171 15.48 7.41 6.74
CA ASP A 171 14.64 7.01 5.61
C ASP A 171 14.85 7.89 4.38
N CYS A 172 15.19 9.17 4.58
CA CYS A 172 15.25 10.18 3.52
C CYS A 172 16.64 10.81 3.34
N HIS A 173 17.52 10.68 4.33
CA HIS A 173 18.85 11.29 4.33
C HIS A 173 19.97 10.23 4.40
N ASP A 174 21.04 10.43 3.64
CA ASP A 174 22.29 9.72 3.85
C ASP A 174 23.01 10.31 5.06
N THR A 175 22.62 9.81 6.24
CA THR A 175 23.13 10.21 7.54
C THR A 175 24.61 9.85 7.74
N THR A 176 25.18 9.03 6.86
CA THR A 176 26.61 8.64 6.88
C THR A 176 27.50 9.60 6.09
N SER A 177 26.90 10.47 5.27
CA SER A 177 27.63 11.37 4.39
C SER A 177 28.24 12.56 5.14
N LYS A 178 29.36 13.05 4.61
CA LYS A 178 29.95 14.33 5.02
C LYS A 178 28.99 15.49 4.81
N ASP A 179 28.21 15.47 3.72
CA ASP A 179 27.24 16.51 3.41
C ASP A 179 26.15 16.63 4.49
N PHE A 180 25.59 15.50 4.94
CA PHE A 180 24.65 15.50 6.06
C PHE A 180 25.32 16.06 7.31
N ALA A 181 26.54 15.62 7.62
CA ALA A 181 27.29 16.08 8.77
C ALA A 181 27.57 17.60 8.76
N GLU A 182 27.62 18.23 7.59
CA GLU A 182 27.77 19.68 7.41
C GLU A 182 26.44 20.45 7.39
N GLY A 183 25.30 19.75 7.57
CA GLY A 183 23.97 20.35 7.59
C GLY A 183 23.30 20.48 6.22
N LYS A 184 23.86 19.86 5.18
CA LYS A 184 23.16 19.72 3.90
C LYS A 184 22.16 18.56 3.96
N PRO A 185 21.12 18.54 3.10
CA PRO A 185 20.13 17.47 3.13
C PRO A 185 20.70 16.08 2.85
N ALA A 186 21.61 15.93 1.88
CA ALA A 186 22.10 14.62 1.43
C ALA A 186 20.95 13.61 1.19
N LEU A 187 19.95 13.99 0.38
CA LEU A 187 18.77 13.17 0.13
C LEU A 187 19.15 11.79 -0.42
N ARG A 188 18.46 10.75 0.03
CA ARG A 188 18.63 9.38 -0.45
C ARG A 188 17.31 8.63 -0.63
N ILE A 189 17.34 7.66 -1.53
CA ILE A 189 16.43 6.52 -1.48
C ILE A 189 17.06 5.44 -0.60
N ALA A 190 16.43 5.16 0.54
CA ALA A 190 17.00 4.24 1.54
C ALA A 190 16.70 2.76 1.22
N ARG A 191 15.84 2.50 0.24
CA ARG A 191 15.28 1.18 -0.08
C ARG A 191 15.69 0.76 -1.49
N PRO A 192 16.43 -0.34 -1.67
CA PRO A 192 16.90 -0.75 -3.00
C PRO A 192 15.79 -0.98 -4.05
N HIS A 193 14.65 -1.56 -3.65
CA HIS A 193 13.50 -1.77 -4.55
C HIS A 193 12.92 -0.47 -5.11
N VAL A 194 13.03 0.64 -4.38
CA VAL A 194 12.53 1.95 -4.85
C VAL A 194 13.41 2.49 -5.97
N LEU A 195 14.75 2.35 -5.86
CA LEU A 195 15.65 2.74 -6.94
C LEU A 195 15.35 1.95 -8.22
N ARG A 196 15.14 0.63 -8.09
CA ARG A 196 14.77 -0.23 -9.22
C ARG A 196 13.44 0.17 -9.85
N ALA A 197 12.46 0.49 -9.02
CA ALA A 197 11.16 0.94 -9.50
C ALA A 197 11.25 2.28 -10.23
N LEU A 198 12.01 3.24 -9.71
CA LEU A 198 12.24 4.53 -10.37
C LEU A 198 12.96 4.36 -11.72
N ASP A 199 13.97 3.50 -11.79
CA ASP A 199 14.67 3.19 -13.04
C ASP A 199 13.76 2.48 -14.06
N ALA A 200 12.89 1.56 -13.61
CA ALA A 200 11.90 0.91 -14.46
C ALA A 200 10.85 1.91 -14.99
N LEU A 201 10.37 2.79 -14.12
CA LEU A 201 9.41 3.83 -14.48
C LEU A 201 10.00 4.82 -15.47
N GLU A 202 11.22 5.32 -15.22
CA GLU A 202 11.98 6.18 -16.14
C GLU A 202 12.04 5.57 -17.54
N LYS A 203 12.40 4.28 -17.63
CA LYS A 203 12.44 3.58 -18.92
C LYS A 203 11.05 3.55 -19.58
N ALA A 204 10.02 3.16 -18.84
CA ALA A 204 8.67 3.02 -19.35
C ALA A 204 8.08 4.36 -19.83
N THR A 205 8.32 5.46 -19.09
CA THR A 205 7.84 6.80 -19.45
C THR A 205 8.66 7.42 -20.57
N ALA A 206 9.98 7.25 -20.60
CA ALA A 206 10.83 7.70 -21.70
C ALA A 206 10.42 7.08 -23.04
N GLU A 207 10.11 5.79 -23.06
CA GLU A 207 9.65 5.09 -24.26
C GLU A 207 8.30 5.64 -24.76
N LYS A 208 7.36 5.92 -23.84
CA LYS A 208 6.06 6.51 -24.15
C LYS A 208 6.15 7.96 -24.63
N ASP A 209 6.88 8.80 -23.91
CA ASP A 209 7.07 10.21 -24.26
C ASP A 209 7.74 10.32 -25.64
N LYS A 210 8.73 9.46 -25.94
CA LYS A 210 9.34 9.36 -27.25
C LYS A 210 8.35 8.94 -28.34
N ALA A 211 7.50 7.95 -28.07
CA ALA A 211 6.50 7.48 -29.02
C ALA A 211 5.43 8.55 -29.33
N GLU A 212 5.13 9.41 -28.36
CA GLU A 212 4.13 10.47 -28.48
C GLU A 212 4.71 11.84 -28.85
N GLY A 213 6.03 11.96 -28.99
CA GLY A 213 6.71 13.23 -29.29
C GLY A 213 6.62 14.25 -28.15
N ARG A 214 6.48 13.79 -26.91
CA ARG A 214 6.40 14.64 -25.71
C ARG A 214 7.79 14.87 -25.10
N PRO A 215 8.03 16.02 -24.44
CA PRO A 215 9.23 16.19 -23.62
C PRO A 215 9.19 15.19 -22.46
N HIS A 216 10.37 14.70 -22.08
CA HIS A 216 10.54 13.70 -21.04
C HIS A 216 11.36 14.28 -19.88
N ASN A 217 10.88 14.06 -18.65
CA ASN A 217 11.57 14.43 -17.42
C ASN A 217 12.19 13.18 -16.82
N ASN A 218 13.45 13.28 -16.40
CA ASN A 218 14.20 12.16 -15.85
C ASN A 218 13.73 11.85 -14.42
N LEU A 219 13.28 10.61 -14.19
CA LEU A 219 12.79 10.10 -12.91
C LEU A 219 13.77 9.15 -12.22
N SER A 220 14.94 8.88 -12.80
CA SER A 220 15.95 8.05 -12.16
C SER A 220 16.70 8.86 -11.10
N PHE A 221 16.53 8.50 -9.83
CA PHE A 221 17.09 9.24 -8.68
C PHE A 221 18.60 9.54 -8.77
N ASN A 222 19.37 8.65 -9.41
CA ASN A 222 20.81 8.84 -9.57
C ASN A 222 21.16 9.96 -10.56
N THR A 223 20.32 10.17 -11.57
CA THR A 223 20.56 11.10 -12.68
C THR A 223 19.59 12.29 -12.73
N ALA A 224 18.52 12.25 -11.95
CA ALA A 224 17.51 13.29 -11.86
C ALA A 224 18.07 14.60 -11.29
N ALA A 225 17.48 15.72 -11.70
CA ALA A 225 17.80 17.03 -11.15
C ALA A 225 17.48 17.08 -9.65
N HIS A 226 18.17 17.93 -8.88
CA HIS A 226 17.94 18.02 -7.43
C HIS A 226 16.47 18.34 -7.06
N THR A 227 15.75 19.07 -7.91
CA THR A 227 14.32 19.35 -7.73
C THR A 227 13.46 18.09 -7.83
N GLU A 228 13.76 17.20 -8.78
CA GLU A 228 13.03 15.94 -9.01
C GLU A 228 13.24 14.96 -7.85
N LYS A 229 14.46 14.91 -7.30
CA LYS A 229 14.78 14.10 -6.10
C LYS A 229 13.91 14.42 -4.88
N ARG A 230 13.39 15.64 -4.77
CA ARG A 230 12.51 16.05 -3.66
C ARG A 230 11.15 15.35 -3.72
N ALA A 231 10.65 15.02 -4.91
CA ALA A 231 9.43 14.23 -5.05
C ALA A 231 9.73 12.73 -4.85
N GLU A 232 10.85 12.24 -5.39
CA GLU A 232 11.23 10.83 -5.36
C GLU A 232 11.50 10.30 -3.94
N ILE A 233 11.98 11.13 -2.99
CA ILE A 233 12.16 10.66 -1.60
C ILE A 233 10.86 10.17 -0.96
N CYS A 234 9.70 10.73 -1.35
CA CYS A 234 8.39 10.29 -0.86
C CYS A 234 8.01 8.91 -1.44
N ALA A 235 8.55 8.54 -2.61
CA ALA A 235 8.39 7.23 -3.21
C ALA A 235 9.10 6.10 -2.44
N ASN A 236 9.87 6.42 -1.39
CA ASN A 236 10.29 5.40 -0.42
C ASN A 236 9.10 4.62 0.17
N CYS A 237 7.92 5.24 0.24
CA CYS A 237 6.75 4.69 0.93
C CYS A 237 5.40 4.95 0.23
N HIS A 238 5.20 6.14 -0.34
CA HIS A 238 3.90 6.65 -0.81
C HIS A 238 3.59 6.26 -2.26
N VAL A 239 3.43 4.96 -2.47
CA VAL A 239 3.33 4.29 -3.77
C VAL A 239 2.43 3.06 -3.70
N GLU A 240 1.90 2.62 -4.83
CA GLU A 240 1.35 1.29 -5.01
C GLU A 240 2.46 0.23 -4.97
N TYR A 241 2.16 -0.90 -4.33
CA TYR A 241 3.09 -2.02 -4.25
C TYR A 241 2.39 -3.36 -4.06
N TYR A 242 3.09 -4.42 -4.44
CA TYR A 242 2.74 -5.79 -4.11
C TYR A 242 3.94 -6.58 -3.55
N PHE A 243 3.69 -7.80 -3.10
CA PHE A 243 4.72 -8.71 -2.60
C PHE A 243 5.06 -9.78 -3.64
N ALA A 244 6.20 -9.60 -4.31
CA ALA A 244 6.65 -10.48 -5.38
C ALA A 244 7.31 -11.76 -4.85
N GLY A 245 7.04 -12.86 -5.56
CA GLY A 245 7.70 -14.16 -5.37
C GLY A 245 7.50 -14.79 -3.99
N ASP A 246 8.38 -15.75 -3.69
CA ASP A 246 8.31 -16.56 -2.48
C ASP A 246 8.77 -15.79 -1.24
N ILE A 247 9.78 -14.92 -1.41
CA ILE A 247 10.32 -14.11 -0.31
C ILE A 247 9.45 -12.88 0.01
N LYS A 248 8.38 -12.62 -0.75
CA LYS A 248 7.47 -11.47 -0.54
C LYS A 248 8.19 -10.13 -0.59
N GLN A 249 9.05 -9.95 -1.58
CA GLN A 249 9.79 -8.71 -1.79
C GLN A 249 8.85 -7.58 -2.21
N VAL A 250 8.97 -6.41 -1.57
CA VAL A 250 8.22 -5.21 -1.98
C VAL A 250 8.63 -4.83 -3.40
N THR A 251 7.66 -4.74 -4.29
CA THR A 251 7.86 -4.43 -5.71
C THR A 251 6.79 -3.44 -6.15
N PHE A 252 7.19 -2.39 -6.89
CA PHE A 252 6.26 -1.42 -7.46
C PHE A 252 5.94 -1.87 -8.90
N PRO A 253 4.66 -1.95 -9.29
CA PRO A 253 4.24 -2.52 -10.57
C PRO A 253 4.39 -1.53 -11.75
N TRP A 254 5.54 -0.86 -11.85
CA TRP A 254 5.76 0.28 -12.75
C TRP A 254 6.44 -0.07 -14.08
N ASP A 255 6.70 -1.35 -14.37
CA ASP A 255 7.42 -1.78 -15.58
C ASP A 255 6.70 -1.36 -16.88
N ASN A 256 5.37 -1.18 -16.82
CA ASN A 256 4.56 -0.67 -17.94
C ASN A 256 4.26 0.84 -17.84
N GLY A 257 4.68 1.51 -16.76
CA GLY A 257 4.30 2.87 -16.39
C GLY A 257 3.45 2.93 -15.12
N GLN A 258 3.07 4.15 -14.74
CA GLN A 258 2.43 4.46 -13.44
C GLN A 258 0.92 4.74 -13.54
N THR A 259 0.29 4.59 -14.70
CA THR A 259 -1.17 4.80 -14.78
C THR A 259 -1.93 3.58 -14.26
N VAL A 260 -3.18 3.79 -13.81
CA VAL A 260 -4.04 2.67 -13.37
C VAL A 260 -4.16 1.57 -14.43
N ASP A 261 -4.18 1.96 -15.72
CA ASP A 261 -4.32 1.05 -16.86
C ASP A 261 -3.02 0.28 -17.11
N ASP A 262 -1.86 0.92 -16.95
CA ASP A 262 -0.54 0.28 -17.09
C ASP A 262 -0.29 -0.76 -16.00
N ILE A 263 -0.65 -0.40 -14.76
CA ILE A 263 -0.50 -1.27 -13.59
C ILE A 263 -1.52 -2.42 -13.64
N GLU A 264 -2.77 -2.17 -14.06
CA GLU A 264 -3.78 -3.23 -14.31
C GLU A 264 -3.22 -4.25 -15.31
N LYS A 265 -2.67 -3.76 -16.42
CA LYS A 265 -2.06 -4.60 -17.45
C LYS A 265 -0.86 -5.37 -16.92
N TYR A 266 0.02 -4.73 -16.14
CA TYR A 266 1.17 -5.39 -15.53
C TYR A 266 0.74 -6.60 -14.68
N TYR A 267 -0.24 -6.41 -13.79
CA TYR A 267 -0.73 -7.47 -12.92
C TYR A 267 -1.40 -8.61 -13.68
N ASP A 268 -2.16 -8.29 -14.73
CA ASP A 268 -2.81 -9.29 -15.57
C ASP A 268 -1.80 -10.09 -16.42
N ASP A 269 -0.79 -9.43 -16.99
CA ASP A 269 0.25 -10.08 -17.80
C ASP A 269 1.03 -11.13 -16.99
N ILE A 270 1.27 -10.86 -15.70
CA ILE A 270 1.96 -11.78 -14.79
C ILE A 270 1.01 -12.72 -14.06
N GLY A 271 -0.32 -12.62 -14.26
CA GLY A 271 -1.31 -13.46 -13.58
C GLY A 271 -1.34 -13.28 -12.05
N PHE A 272 -1.03 -12.08 -11.53
CA PHE A 272 -0.95 -11.83 -10.10
C PHE A 272 -2.34 -11.66 -9.45
N THR A 273 -2.45 -12.08 -8.19
CA THR A 273 -3.65 -11.94 -7.38
C THR A 273 -3.21 -11.79 -5.93
N ASP A 274 -3.66 -10.72 -5.26
CA ASP A 274 -3.40 -10.52 -3.83
C ASP A 274 -4.23 -11.48 -2.98
N TRP A 275 -5.51 -11.62 -3.31
CA TRP A 275 -6.42 -12.55 -2.65
C TRP A 275 -7.58 -12.98 -3.55
N THR A 276 -8.20 -14.10 -3.21
CA THR A 276 -9.48 -14.51 -3.80
C THR A 276 -10.63 -13.98 -2.93
N HIS A 277 -11.51 -13.18 -3.52
CA HIS A 277 -12.61 -12.55 -2.78
C HIS A 277 -13.54 -13.60 -2.15
N SER A 278 -13.92 -13.45 -0.88
CA SER A 278 -14.64 -14.49 -0.12
C SER A 278 -16.06 -14.76 -0.63
N LEU A 279 -16.75 -13.75 -1.19
CA LEU A 279 -18.08 -13.92 -1.79
C LEU A 279 -18.01 -14.35 -3.27
N SER A 280 -17.57 -13.44 -4.14
CA SER A 280 -17.52 -13.63 -5.59
C SER A 280 -16.50 -14.63 -6.11
N LYS A 281 -15.49 -14.99 -5.30
CA LYS A 281 -14.32 -15.79 -5.74
C LYS A 281 -13.50 -15.13 -6.85
N ALA A 282 -13.67 -13.82 -7.09
CA ALA A 282 -12.87 -13.08 -8.05
C ALA A 282 -11.39 -13.03 -7.61
N PRO A 283 -10.43 -13.13 -8.54
CA PRO A 283 -9.01 -12.95 -8.26
C PRO A 283 -8.72 -11.45 -8.14
N MET A 284 -8.59 -10.93 -6.91
CA MET A 284 -8.53 -9.49 -6.67
C MET A 284 -7.11 -8.92 -6.67
N LEU A 285 -7.04 -7.62 -6.97
CA LEU A 285 -5.89 -6.76 -6.75
C LEU A 285 -6.21 -5.79 -5.61
N LYS A 286 -5.23 -5.51 -4.76
CA LYS A 286 -5.30 -4.44 -3.75
C LYS A 286 -4.47 -3.26 -4.27
N ALA A 287 -5.01 -2.05 -4.16
CA ALA A 287 -4.20 -0.84 -4.30
C ALA A 287 -3.82 -0.25 -2.93
N GLN A 288 -2.61 0.27 -2.80
CA GLN A 288 -2.07 0.87 -1.58
C GLN A 288 -1.52 2.25 -1.91
N HIS A 289 -2.12 3.29 -1.32
CA HIS A 289 -1.66 4.68 -1.34
C HIS A 289 -0.78 5.10 -2.54
N PRO A 290 -1.31 5.07 -3.78
CA PRO A 290 -0.58 5.43 -5.00
C PRO A 290 -0.42 6.95 -5.13
N ASP A 291 0.11 7.60 -4.10
CA ASP A 291 0.18 9.05 -4.00
C ASP A 291 1.19 9.62 -5.00
N PHE A 292 2.36 8.98 -5.18
CA PHE A 292 3.37 9.38 -6.16
C PHE A 292 2.84 9.26 -7.60
N GLU A 293 2.21 8.13 -7.91
CA GLU A 293 1.64 7.85 -9.22
C GLU A 293 0.51 8.82 -9.54
N ILE A 294 -0.40 9.10 -8.59
CA ILE A 294 -1.49 10.04 -8.81
C ILE A 294 -0.96 11.49 -8.89
N TRP A 295 -0.04 11.89 -8.01
CA TRP A 295 0.56 13.23 -8.02
C TRP A 295 1.22 13.54 -9.36
N SER A 296 2.02 12.63 -9.90
CA SER A 296 2.78 12.83 -11.14
C SER A 296 1.86 13.03 -12.36
N LEU A 297 0.64 12.49 -12.32
CA LEU A 297 -0.38 12.66 -13.36
C LEU A 297 -1.20 13.95 -13.22
N GLY A 298 -1.18 14.56 -12.03
CA GLY A 298 -1.89 15.79 -11.71
C GLY A 298 -1.19 17.05 -12.20
N MET A 299 -1.90 18.18 -12.18
CA MET A 299 -1.36 19.46 -12.66
C MET A 299 -0.13 19.92 -11.89
N HIS A 300 -0.09 19.73 -10.56
CA HIS A 300 1.07 20.09 -9.75
C HIS A 300 2.31 19.28 -10.12
N GLY A 301 2.20 17.95 -10.21
CA GLY A 301 3.30 17.08 -10.61
C GLY A 301 3.80 17.37 -12.03
N LYS A 302 2.88 17.58 -12.97
CA LYS A 302 3.20 17.98 -14.36
C LYS A 302 3.96 19.31 -14.48
N ASN A 303 3.81 20.20 -13.49
CA ASN A 303 4.52 21.48 -13.43
C ASN A 303 5.74 21.45 -12.48
N GLY A 304 6.15 20.26 -12.01
CA GLY A 304 7.31 20.11 -11.14
C GLY A 304 7.13 20.59 -9.70
N VAL A 305 5.90 20.86 -9.26
CA VAL A 305 5.59 21.15 -7.84
C VAL A 305 5.66 19.85 -7.06
N THR A 306 6.60 19.76 -6.14
CA THR A 306 6.96 18.52 -5.43
C THR A 306 6.15 18.35 -4.15
N CYS A 307 6.16 17.12 -3.60
CA CYS A 307 5.60 16.83 -2.29
C CYS A 307 6.14 17.78 -1.20
N VAL A 308 7.45 18.08 -1.27
CA VAL A 308 8.14 18.94 -0.29
C VAL A 308 7.67 20.38 -0.36
N ASP A 309 7.28 20.90 -1.53
CA ASP A 309 6.82 22.29 -1.65
C ASP A 309 5.51 22.53 -0.88
N CYS A 310 4.67 21.50 -0.73
CA CYS A 310 3.40 21.57 -0.01
C CYS A 310 3.50 21.04 1.43
N HIS A 311 4.20 19.92 1.65
CA HIS A 311 4.19 19.21 2.94
C HIS A 311 5.41 19.46 3.81
N MET A 312 6.46 20.08 3.28
CA MET A 312 7.70 20.37 4.00
C MET A 312 8.22 21.76 3.60
N PRO A 313 7.44 22.83 3.84
CA PRO A 313 7.79 24.17 3.42
C PRO A 313 9.08 24.67 4.07
N LYS A 314 9.70 25.68 3.46
CA LYS A 314 10.77 26.43 4.12
C LYS A 314 10.15 27.39 5.13
N VAL A 315 10.59 27.32 6.39
CA VAL A 315 10.11 28.18 7.47
C VAL A 315 11.29 28.76 8.25
N GLN A 316 11.06 29.83 9.00
CA GLN A 316 12.07 30.46 9.85
C GLN A 316 11.94 29.96 11.29
N GLY A 317 13.03 29.43 11.84
CA GLY A 317 13.10 28.99 13.24
C GLY A 317 13.14 30.16 14.22
N ALA A 318 12.94 29.88 15.50
CA ALA A 318 13.05 30.88 16.57
C ALA A 318 14.47 31.48 16.66
N ASP A 319 15.48 30.79 16.14
CA ASP A 319 16.86 31.26 15.99
C ASP A 319 17.08 32.15 14.76
N GLY A 320 16.03 32.47 14.01
CA GLY A 320 16.07 33.29 12.80
C GLY A 320 16.58 32.56 11.56
N LYS A 321 16.95 31.28 11.64
CA LYS A 321 17.47 30.51 10.51
C LYS A 321 16.34 29.87 9.71
N VAL A 322 16.47 29.89 8.39
CA VAL A 322 15.56 29.18 7.50
C VAL A 322 15.91 27.69 7.49
N TYR A 323 14.92 26.84 7.69
CA TYR A 323 15.04 25.39 7.61
C TYR A 323 13.82 24.79 6.88
N THR A 324 13.90 23.51 6.53
CA THR A 324 12.75 22.77 6.01
C THR A 324 11.92 22.28 7.19
N ASP A 325 10.65 22.64 7.25
CA ASP A 325 9.72 22.10 8.22
C ASP A 325 9.55 20.58 7.99
N HIS A 326 9.78 19.78 9.03
CA HIS A 326 9.61 18.32 8.98
C HIS A 326 8.30 17.87 9.64
N GLN A 327 7.43 18.78 10.06
CA GLN A 327 6.07 18.46 10.45
C GLN A 327 5.23 18.18 9.20
N ILE A 328 5.45 17.00 8.60
CA ILE A 328 4.70 16.53 7.43
C ILE A 328 3.24 16.39 7.82
N GLN A 329 2.41 17.32 7.34
CA GLN A 329 1.02 17.48 7.74
C GLN A 329 0.15 18.00 6.60
N ASN A 330 -1.10 18.34 6.92
CA ASN A 330 -2.00 19.03 6.01
C ASN A 330 -1.44 20.41 5.60
N PRO A 331 -1.17 20.67 4.30
CA PRO A 331 -0.55 21.93 3.84
C PRO A 331 -1.34 23.20 4.18
N PHE A 332 -2.65 23.09 4.42
CA PHE A 332 -3.48 24.23 4.82
C PHE A 332 -3.16 24.75 6.22
N GLU A 333 -2.53 23.95 7.10
CA GLU A 333 -2.07 24.40 8.42
C GLU A 333 -0.89 25.37 8.31
N ALA A 334 -0.13 25.29 7.21
CA ALA A 334 1.03 26.14 6.93
C ALA A 334 0.84 27.00 5.65
N PHE A 335 -0.41 27.39 5.35
CA PHE A 335 -0.85 28.01 4.08
C PHE A 335 0.07 29.12 3.55
N ASP A 336 0.49 30.05 4.42
CA ASP A 336 1.32 31.21 4.04
C ASP A 336 2.71 30.80 3.56
N SER A 337 3.19 29.64 3.99
CA SER A 337 4.50 29.08 3.60
C SER A 337 4.40 27.99 2.53
N THR A 338 3.18 27.62 2.11
CA THR A 338 2.90 26.57 1.14
C THR A 338 2.20 27.16 -0.09
N CYS A 339 0.87 27.23 -0.08
CA CYS A 339 0.03 27.64 -1.21
C CYS A 339 0.29 29.10 -1.60
N ALA A 340 0.45 30.00 -0.62
CA ALA A 340 0.59 31.43 -0.86
C ALA A 340 1.90 31.81 -1.59
N ASN A 341 2.88 30.89 -1.68
CA ASN A 341 4.08 31.11 -2.49
C ASN A 341 3.80 31.16 -3.99
N CYS A 342 2.67 30.61 -4.44
CA CYS A 342 2.33 30.49 -5.86
C CYS A 342 0.91 30.99 -6.20
N HIS A 343 0.06 31.20 -5.20
CA HIS A 343 -1.35 31.54 -5.39
C HIS A 343 -1.73 32.83 -4.67
N ASP A 344 -2.39 33.75 -5.40
CA ASP A 344 -2.93 35.00 -4.86
C ASP A 344 -4.32 34.84 -4.21
N GLN A 345 -4.95 33.66 -4.34
CA GLN A 345 -6.26 33.38 -3.76
C GLN A 345 -6.18 33.22 -2.24
N SER A 346 -7.25 33.58 -1.53
CA SER A 346 -7.30 33.42 -0.07
C SER A 346 -7.29 31.94 0.36
N LYS A 347 -6.87 31.71 1.61
CA LYS A 347 -6.88 30.39 2.26
C LYS A 347 -8.26 29.73 2.19
N GLU A 348 -9.31 30.49 2.47
CA GLU A 348 -10.70 30.05 2.45
C GLU A 348 -11.10 29.62 1.03
N LYS A 349 -10.78 30.45 0.02
CA LYS A 349 -11.13 30.14 -1.37
C LYS A 349 -10.49 28.85 -1.86
N LEU A 350 -9.21 28.64 -1.56
CA LEU A 350 -8.51 27.41 -1.95
C LEU A 350 -9.00 26.20 -1.16
N ARG A 351 -9.29 26.35 0.15
CA ARG A 351 -9.87 25.29 0.99
C ARG A 351 -11.24 24.85 0.48
N ASP A 352 -12.08 25.79 0.06
CA ASP A 352 -13.41 25.50 -0.50
C ASP A 352 -13.31 24.72 -1.82
N ILE A 353 -12.37 25.08 -2.70
CA ILE A 353 -12.12 24.34 -3.95
C ILE A 353 -11.71 22.90 -3.65
N VAL A 354 -10.76 22.70 -2.74
CA VAL A 354 -10.29 21.35 -2.36
C VAL A 354 -11.42 20.55 -1.70
N THR A 355 -12.24 21.19 -0.88
CA THR A 355 -13.41 20.57 -0.23
C THR A 355 -14.47 20.15 -1.26
N SER A 356 -14.75 20.99 -2.27
CA SER A 356 -15.66 20.64 -3.38
C SER A 356 -15.17 19.41 -4.13
N ARG A 357 -13.89 19.39 -4.52
CA ARG A 357 -13.27 18.25 -5.21
C ARG A 357 -13.33 16.98 -4.39
N LYS A 358 -13.04 17.06 -3.08
CA LYS A 358 -13.17 15.92 -2.15
C LYS A 358 -14.59 15.37 -2.16
N LYS A 359 -15.59 16.24 -2.12
CA LYS A 359 -17.00 15.85 -2.19
C LYS A 359 -17.33 15.18 -3.54
N GLU A 360 -16.98 15.79 -4.66
CA GLU A 360 -17.23 15.25 -6.00
C GLU A 360 -16.62 13.85 -6.18
N VAL A 361 -15.37 13.67 -5.76
CA VAL A 361 -14.67 12.37 -5.80
C VAL A 361 -15.40 11.35 -4.91
N LYS A 362 -15.73 11.70 -3.65
CA LYS A 362 -16.45 10.80 -2.74
C LYS A 362 -17.83 10.41 -3.27
N ASP A 363 -18.56 11.33 -3.90
CA ASP A 363 -19.90 11.07 -4.44
C ASP A 363 -19.85 10.06 -5.60
N VAL A 364 -18.83 10.09 -6.45
CA VAL A 364 -18.66 9.11 -7.54
C VAL A 364 -18.09 7.79 -6.99
N MET A 365 -17.14 7.86 -6.05
CA MET A 365 -16.54 6.70 -5.40
C MET A 365 -17.60 5.84 -4.69
N GLY A 366 -18.47 6.45 -3.88
CA GLY A 366 -19.55 5.74 -3.20
C GLY A 366 -20.54 5.07 -4.17
N ARG A 367 -20.79 5.68 -5.33
CA ARG A 367 -21.60 5.06 -6.39
C ARG A 367 -20.93 3.81 -6.96
N LEU A 368 -19.63 3.85 -7.21
CA LEU A 368 -18.88 2.69 -7.68
C LEU A 368 -18.84 1.58 -6.62
N GLU A 369 -18.58 1.92 -5.35
CA GLU A 369 -18.63 0.98 -4.23
C GLU A 369 -19.97 0.24 -4.16
N ASP A 370 -21.10 0.97 -4.23
CA ASP A 370 -22.44 0.38 -4.22
C ASP A 370 -22.64 -0.63 -5.36
N GLN A 371 -22.05 -0.38 -6.54
CA GLN A 371 -22.15 -1.30 -7.67
C GLN A 371 -21.25 -2.53 -7.49
N VAL A 372 -20.01 -2.36 -7.00
CA VAL A 372 -19.07 -3.48 -6.83
C VAL A 372 -19.53 -4.40 -5.70
N VAL A 373 -20.08 -3.84 -4.61
CA VAL A 373 -20.75 -4.61 -3.55
C VAL A 373 -21.86 -5.48 -4.14
N LYS A 374 -22.75 -4.91 -4.97
CA LYS A 374 -23.83 -5.67 -5.63
C LYS A 374 -23.27 -6.77 -6.52
N ALA A 375 -22.24 -6.47 -7.32
CA ALA A 375 -21.60 -7.45 -8.19
C ALA A 375 -21.01 -8.63 -7.40
N HIS A 376 -20.44 -8.39 -6.22
CA HIS A 376 -19.93 -9.46 -5.36
C HIS A 376 -21.02 -10.39 -4.82
N PHE A 377 -22.16 -9.84 -4.39
CA PHE A 377 -23.30 -10.65 -3.94
C PHE A 377 -23.98 -11.38 -5.11
N GLU A 378 -24.14 -10.72 -6.26
CA GLU A 378 -24.67 -11.34 -7.48
C GLU A 378 -23.79 -12.52 -7.94
N ALA A 379 -22.47 -12.36 -7.88
CA ALA A 379 -21.53 -13.45 -8.17
C ALA A 379 -21.63 -14.60 -7.16
N LYS A 380 -21.80 -14.29 -5.87
CA LYS A 380 -22.05 -15.31 -4.83
C LYS A 380 -23.32 -16.10 -5.12
N GLU A 381 -24.43 -15.43 -5.43
CA GLU A 381 -25.70 -16.13 -5.75
C GLU A 381 -25.59 -16.97 -7.03
N ALA A 382 -24.83 -16.51 -8.03
CA ALA A 382 -24.55 -17.32 -9.21
C ALA A 382 -23.78 -18.60 -8.86
N TRP A 383 -22.78 -18.52 -7.97
CA TRP A 383 -22.07 -19.70 -7.47
C TRP A 383 -22.98 -20.65 -6.69
N ASP A 384 -23.80 -20.13 -5.78
CA ASP A 384 -24.72 -20.94 -4.98
C ASP A 384 -25.79 -21.63 -5.85
N ALA A 385 -26.15 -21.02 -6.98
CA ALA A 385 -27.05 -21.59 -7.98
C ALA A 385 -26.37 -22.56 -8.97
N GLY A 386 -25.07 -22.82 -8.81
CA GLY A 386 -24.33 -23.83 -9.58
C GLY A 386 -23.68 -23.31 -10.87
N ALA A 387 -23.40 -22.01 -10.98
CA ALA A 387 -22.61 -21.47 -12.09
C ALA A 387 -21.25 -22.19 -12.21
N THR A 388 -20.80 -22.40 -13.44
CA THR A 388 -19.48 -23.00 -13.71
C THR A 388 -18.38 -21.94 -13.73
N LYS A 389 -17.12 -22.36 -13.48
CA LYS A 389 -15.95 -21.48 -13.61
C LYS A 389 -15.91 -20.73 -14.95
N LYS A 390 -16.21 -21.44 -16.05
CA LYS A 390 -16.20 -20.88 -17.41
C LYS A 390 -17.26 -19.81 -17.62
N GLU A 391 -18.44 -19.95 -16.99
CA GLU A 391 -19.48 -18.93 -17.07
C GLU A 391 -19.12 -17.67 -16.29
N MET A 392 -18.46 -17.85 -15.13
CA MET A 392 -18.13 -16.76 -14.22
C MET A 392 -16.91 -15.95 -14.66
N GLU A 393 -15.94 -16.56 -15.34
CA GLU A 393 -14.62 -16.00 -15.67
C GLU A 393 -14.66 -14.53 -16.13
N ALA A 394 -15.44 -14.23 -17.17
CA ALA A 394 -15.53 -12.88 -17.72
C ALA A 394 -16.10 -11.86 -16.70
N ALA A 395 -17.14 -12.24 -15.95
CA ALA A 395 -17.73 -11.38 -14.94
C ALA A 395 -16.78 -11.13 -13.76
N LEU A 396 -15.98 -12.14 -13.37
CA LEU A 396 -15.00 -12.01 -12.30
C LEU A 396 -13.82 -11.11 -12.68
N MET A 397 -13.39 -11.15 -13.95
CA MET A 397 -12.38 -10.22 -14.47
C MET A 397 -12.90 -8.78 -14.49
N ASP A 398 -14.15 -8.58 -14.88
CA ASP A 398 -14.75 -7.24 -14.82
C ASP A 398 -14.90 -6.73 -13.37
N ILE A 399 -15.23 -7.60 -12.41
CA ILE A 399 -15.22 -7.27 -10.97
C ILE A 399 -13.81 -6.89 -10.52
N ARG A 400 -12.80 -7.67 -10.90
CA ARG A 400 -11.39 -7.42 -10.56
C ARG A 400 -10.96 -6.03 -11.08
N HIS A 401 -11.22 -5.71 -12.34
CA HIS A 401 -10.85 -4.42 -12.95
C HIS A 401 -11.65 -3.26 -12.36
N ALA A 402 -12.95 -3.44 -12.14
CA ALA A 402 -13.78 -2.41 -11.50
C ALA A 402 -13.27 -2.07 -10.10
N GLN A 403 -12.97 -3.10 -9.30
CA GLN A 403 -12.48 -2.89 -7.95
C GLN A 403 -11.05 -2.36 -7.93
N TRP A 404 -10.16 -2.83 -8.81
CA TRP A 404 -8.82 -2.27 -8.96
C TRP A 404 -8.87 -0.75 -9.20
N ARG A 405 -9.69 -0.31 -10.16
CA ARG A 405 -9.87 1.10 -10.49
C ARG A 405 -10.46 1.90 -9.33
N TRP A 406 -11.44 1.34 -8.62
CA TRP A 406 -11.96 1.93 -7.39
C TRP A 406 -10.85 2.08 -6.33
N ASP A 407 -10.17 1.00 -6.01
CA ASP A 407 -9.22 0.92 -4.91
C ASP A 407 -8.01 1.82 -5.17
N TYR A 408 -7.53 1.89 -6.42
CA TYR A 408 -6.47 2.81 -6.84
C TYR A 408 -6.79 4.27 -6.47
N THR A 409 -8.06 4.67 -6.57
CA THR A 409 -8.49 6.01 -6.18
C THR A 409 -8.80 6.15 -4.68
N ALA A 410 -9.38 5.11 -4.06
CA ALA A 410 -9.74 5.11 -2.65
C ALA A 410 -8.52 5.04 -1.72
N ALA A 411 -7.44 4.41 -2.19
CA ALA A 411 -6.22 4.22 -1.42
C ALA A 411 -5.38 5.50 -1.29
N SER A 412 -5.51 6.46 -2.20
CA SER A 412 -4.88 7.79 -2.09
C SER A 412 -5.85 8.81 -1.48
N HIS A 413 -5.70 9.05 -0.18
CA HIS A 413 -6.52 10.02 0.55
C HIS A 413 -6.34 11.46 0.04
N GLY A 414 -5.16 11.78 -0.51
CA GLY A 414 -4.84 13.08 -1.12
C GLY A 414 -5.22 13.20 -2.60
N GLY A 415 -5.71 12.13 -3.24
CA GLY A 415 -5.95 12.10 -4.69
C GLY A 415 -6.89 13.19 -5.20
N HIS A 416 -7.87 13.62 -4.38
CA HIS A 416 -8.78 14.72 -4.69
C HIS A 416 -8.10 16.11 -4.75
N MET A 417 -6.92 16.25 -4.13
CA MET A 417 -6.08 17.45 -4.23
C MET A 417 -5.02 17.27 -5.32
N HIS A 418 -4.36 16.11 -5.34
CA HIS A 418 -3.21 15.86 -6.20
C HIS A 418 -3.60 15.80 -7.69
N ALA A 419 -4.65 15.05 -8.04
CA ALA A 419 -5.10 14.88 -9.42
C ALA A 419 -6.61 14.54 -9.48
N PRO A 420 -7.50 15.47 -9.08
CA PRO A 420 -8.95 15.21 -9.01
C PRO A 420 -9.55 14.73 -10.33
N GLU A 421 -9.13 15.30 -11.46
CA GLU A 421 -9.58 14.91 -12.79
C GLU A 421 -9.13 13.49 -13.17
N VAL A 422 -7.94 13.08 -12.73
CA VAL A 422 -7.41 11.74 -12.99
C VAL A 422 -8.23 10.72 -12.20
N VAL A 423 -8.42 10.95 -10.88
CA VAL A 423 -9.18 10.00 -10.06
C VAL A 423 -10.65 9.92 -10.47
N LEU A 424 -11.28 11.03 -10.90
CA LEU A 424 -12.64 11.00 -11.45
C LEU A 424 -12.74 10.19 -12.75
N ARG A 425 -11.75 10.32 -13.66
CA ARG A 425 -11.67 9.49 -14.87
C ARG A 425 -11.54 8.00 -14.52
N VAL A 426 -10.68 7.67 -13.56
CA VAL A 426 -10.47 6.28 -13.12
C VAL A 426 -11.76 5.71 -12.52
N LEU A 427 -12.43 6.44 -11.63
CA LEU A 427 -13.72 6.06 -11.06
C LEU A 427 -14.79 5.83 -12.14
N ALA A 428 -14.87 6.70 -13.15
CA ALA A 428 -15.78 6.53 -14.27
C ALA A 428 -15.49 5.22 -15.04
N SER A 429 -14.22 4.92 -15.32
CA SER A 429 -13.87 3.65 -15.98
C SER A 429 -14.14 2.41 -15.12
N GLY A 430 -14.09 2.53 -13.78
CA GLY A 430 -14.53 1.48 -12.87
C GLY A 430 -16.05 1.25 -12.92
N LEU A 431 -16.83 2.33 -13.09
CA LEU A 431 -18.29 2.23 -13.29
C LEU A 431 -18.64 1.50 -14.59
N ASP A 432 -17.88 1.71 -15.66
CA ASP A 432 -18.05 0.97 -16.92
C ASP A 432 -17.79 -0.53 -16.71
N LYS A 433 -16.67 -0.88 -16.06
CA LYS A 433 -16.32 -2.28 -15.76
C LYS A 433 -17.34 -2.98 -14.87
N VAL A 434 -17.85 -2.32 -13.83
CA VAL A 434 -18.85 -2.96 -12.97
C VAL A 434 -20.21 -3.08 -13.66
N ALA A 435 -20.56 -2.17 -14.58
CA ALA A 435 -21.76 -2.32 -15.41
C ALA A 435 -21.66 -3.56 -16.31
N ASP A 436 -20.48 -3.79 -16.90
CA ASP A 436 -20.16 -4.99 -17.66
C ASP A 436 -20.27 -6.27 -16.81
N ALA A 437 -19.68 -6.26 -15.61
CA ALA A 437 -19.76 -7.38 -14.67
C ALA A 437 -21.21 -7.74 -14.32
N ARG A 438 -22.00 -6.74 -13.89
CA ARG A 438 -23.38 -6.95 -13.44
C ARG A 438 -24.30 -7.37 -14.58
N THR A 439 -24.05 -6.89 -15.79
CA THR A 439 -24.77 -7.34 -16.99
C THR A 439 -24.51 -8.82 -17.27
N LYS A 440 -23.24 -9.24 -17.24
CA LYS A 440 -22.85 -10.65 -17.42
C LYS A 440 -23.43 -11.54 -16.32
N LEU A 441 -23.39 -11.10 -15.06
CA LEU A 441 -23.99 -11.80 -13.93
C LEU A 441 -25.50 -11.93 -14.07
N ALA A 442 -26.20 -10.89 -14.52
CA ALA A 442 -27.64 -10.95 -14.73
C ALA A 442 -28.03 -12.04 -15.75
N VAL A 443 -27.25 -12.21 -16.83
CA VAL A 443 -27.44 -13.29 -17.82
C VAL A 443 -27.25 -14.67 -17.17
N ILE A 444 -26.19 -14.84 -16.38
CA ILE A 444 -25.89 -16.11 -15.68
C ILE A 444 -27.01 -16.44 -14.68
N LEU A 445 -27.40 -15.48 -13.84
CA LEU A 445 -28.46 -15.63 -12.84
C LEU A 445 -29.81 -15.97 -13.50
N THR A 446 -30.15 -15.32 -14.61
CA THR A 446 -31.38 -15.61 -15.36
C THR A 446 -31.37 -17.03 -15.92
N LYS A 447 -30.24 -17.48 -16.49
CA LYS A 447 -30.08 -18.85 -17.00
C LYS A 447 -30.25 -19.89 -15.89
N LEU A 448 -29.80 -19.58 -14.67
CA LEU A 448 -29.90 -20.45 -13.49
C LEU A 448 -31.24 -20.34 -12.75
N GLY A 449 -32.17 -19.50 -13.22
CA GLY A 449 -33.48 -19.32 -12.60
C GLY A 449 -33.45 -18.60 -11.25
N VAL A 450 -32.39 -17.84 -10.97
CA VAL A 450 -32.27 -17.05 -9.73
C VAL A 450 -33.16 -15.81 -9.81
N LYS A 451 -33.89 -15.52 -8.72
CA LYS A 451 -34.74 -14.34 -8.62
C LYS A 451 -33.89 -13.06 -8.56
N THR A 452 -34.12 -12.15 -9.49
CA THR A 452 -33.50 -10.82 -9.51
C THR A 452 -34.50 -9.70 -9.15
N PRO A 453 -34.07 -8.57 -8.54
CA PRO A 453 -32.69 -8.27 -8.13
C PRO A 453 -32.25 -9.10 -6.91
N VAL A 454 -30.97 -9.49 -6.91
CA VAL A 454 -30.34 -10.18 -5.77
C VAL A 454 -30.46 -9.31 -4.54
N GLN A 455 -30.91 -9.90 -3.43
CA GLN A 455 -31.08 -9.18 -2.18
C GLN A 455 -29.71 -9.03 -1.50
N ILE A 456 -29.34 -7.79 -1.19
CA ILE A 456 -28.11 -7.49 -0.47
C ILE A 456 -28.42 -7.52 1.03
N PRO A 457 -27.69 -8.29 1.84
CA PRO A 457 -27.80 -8.24 3.28
C PRO A 457 -27.58 -6.82 3.82
N ASP A 458 -28.15 -6.52 4.99
CA ASP A 458 -27.93 -5.23 5.64
C ASP A 458 -26.45 -5.10 6.06
N ILE A 459 -25.76 -4.12 5.47
CA ILE A 459 -24.37 -3.75 5.74
C ILE A 459 -24.27 -2.28 6.20
N SER A 460 -25.34 -1.73 6.77
CA SER A 460 -25.42 -0.30 7.16
C SER A 460 -24.45 0.12 8.27
N THR A 461 -23.86 -0.84 8.99
CA THR A 461 -22.84 -0.60 10.02
C THR A 461 -21.71 -1.62 9.89
N ALA A 462 -20.55 -1.31 10.45
CA ALA A 462 -19.37 -2.19 10.44
C ALA A 462 -19.68 -3.56 11.04
N ASP A 463 -20.32 -3.62 12.22
CA ASP A 463 -20.74 -4.87 12.88
C ASP A 463 -21.60 -5.76 11.98
N LYS A 464 -22.53 -5.14 11.23
CA LYS A 464 -23.39 -5.87 10.30
C LYS A 464 -22.59 -6.37 9.11
N ALA A 465 -21.70 -5.54 8.55
CA ALA A 465 -20.82 -5.95 7.46
C ALA A 465 -19.88 -7.09 7.88
N TRP A 466 -19.20 -7.01 9.03
CA TRP A 466 -18.36 -8.10 9.55
C TRP A 466 -19.15 -9.38 9.75
N LYS A 467 -20.36 -9.30 10.30
CA LYS A 467 -21.25 -10.48 10.44
C LYS A 467 -21.60 -11.10 9.09
N VAL A 468 -21.94 -10.28 8.09
CA VAL A 468 -22.24 -10.75 6.72
C VAL A 468 -21.00 -11.39 6.07
N MET A 469 -19.81 -10.86 6.35
CA MET A 469 -18.55 -11.37 5.83
C MET A 469 -17.97 -12.55 6.65
N GLY A 470 -18.64 -12.95 7.73
CA GLY A 470 -18.21 -14.05 8.60
C GLY A 470 -16.95 -13.74 9.42
N ILE A 471 -16.71 -12.47 9.75
CA ILE A 471 -15.55 -12.00 10.51
C ILE A 471 -15.95 -11.84 11.98
N ASP A 472 -15.30 -12.56 12.88
CA ASP A 472 -15.45 -12.42 14.33
C ASP A 472 -14.52 -11.31 14.83
N ILE A 473 -14.95 -10.06 14.65
CA ILE A 473 -14.12 -8.88 14.93
C ILE A 473 -13.74 -8.77 16.42
N GLU A 474 -14.62 -9.18 17.33
CA GLU A 474 -14.37 -9.14 18.77
C GLU A 474 -13.27 -10.13 19.18
N LYS A 475 -13.24 -11.32 18.56
CA LYS A 475 -12.13 -12.26 18.75
C LYS A 475 -10.81 -11.70 18.22
N GLU A 476 -10.81 -11.06 17.06
CA GLU A 476 -9.60 -10.44 16.48
C GLU A 476 -9.08 -9.32 17.39
N ARG A 477 -9.97 -8.42 17.85
CA ARG A 477 -9.65 -7.34 18.80
C ARG A 477 -9.09 -7.85 20.11
N LYS A 478 -9.72 -8.87 20.72
CA LYS A 478 -9.25 -9.47 21.96
C LYS A 478 -7.86 -10.10 21.82
N ALA A 479 -7.62 -10.84 20.73
CA ALA A 479 -6.32 -11.44 20.47
C ALA A 479 -5.24 -10.36 20.27
N LYS A 480 -5.59 -9.26 19.60
CA LYS A 480 -4.68 -8.13 19.39
C LYS A 480 -4.35 -7.42 20.69
N GLU A 481 -5.35 -7.15 21.53
CA GLU A 481 -5.15 -6.53 22.84
C GLU A 481 -4.21 -7.37 23.72
N GLU A 482 -4.36 -8.70 23.72
CA GLU A 482 -3.46 -9.61 24.44
C GLU A 482 -2.02 -9.51 23.89
N PHE A 483 -1.85 -9.51 22.57
CA PHE A 483 -0.55 -9.35 21.93
C PHE A 483 0.12 -8.03 22.29
N LEU A 484 -0.61 -6.91 22.26
CA LEU A 484 -0.09 -5.59 22.61
C LEU A 484 0.32 -5.49 24.08
N LYS A 485 -0.39 -6.16 24.98
CA LYS A 485 -0.07 -6.16 26.42
C LYS A 485 1.09 -7.09 26.79
N THR A 486 1.36 -8.12 25.99
CA THR A 486 2.30 -9.20 26.37
C THR A 486 3.56 -9.23 25.52
N VAL A 487 3.46 -9.09 24.19
CA VAL A 487 4.58 -9.30 23.26
C VAL A 487 5.29 -7.98 22.95
N VAL A 488 4.55 -6.89 22.69
CA VAL A 488 5.15 -5.60 22.34
C VAL A 488 6.09 -5.06 23.44
N PRO A 489 5.76 -5.12 24.74
CA PRO A 489 6.69 -4.70 25.79
C PRO A 489 7.99 -5.52 25.81
N GLN A 490 7.92 -6.81 25.47
CA GLN A 490 9.11 -7.67 25.36
C GLN A 490 9.98 -7.26 24.17
N TRP A 491 9.37 -6.90 23.05
CA TRP A 491 10.09 -6.37 21.88
C TRP A 491 10.82 -5.07 22.23
N GLU A 492 10.15 -4.15 22.90
CA GLU A 492 10.75 -2.87 23.31
C GLU A 492 11.86 -3.06 24.34
N GLN A 493 11.69 -3.98 25.29
CA GLN A 493 12.76 -4.33 26.24
C GLN A 493 14.00 -4.86 25.51
N GLN A 494 13.83 -5.84 24.61
CA GLN A 494 14.95 -6.39 23.82
C GLN A 494 15.64 -5.33 22.97
N ALA A 495 14.87 -4.41 22.38
CA ALA A 495 15.42 -3.32 21.59
C ALA A 495 16.22 -2.33 22.45
N ARG A 496 15.75 -2.02 23.66
CA ARG A 496 16.49 -1.18 24.63
C ARG A 496 17.77 -1.84 25.09
N GLU A 497 17.75 -3.14 25.36
CA GLU A 497 18.95 -3.93 25.72
C GLU A 497 20.00 -3.91 24.59
N LYS A 498 19.56 -3.82 23.33
CA LYS A 498 20.43 -3.66 22.15
C LYS A 498 20.82 -2.21 21.85
N GLY A 499 20.30 -1.23 22.58
CA GLY A 499 20.50 0.20 22.30
C GLY A 499 19.82 0.71 21.04
N LEU A 500 18.82 -0.02 20.52
CA LEU A 500 18.04 0.34 19.32
C LEU A 500 16.86 1.26 19.63
N LEU A 501 16.43 1.31 20.89
CA LEU A 501 15.35 2.19 21.36
C LEU A 501 15.86 2.99 22.56
N VAL A 502 15.75 4.32 22.48
CA VAL A 502 16.17 5.24 23.54
C VAL A 502 15.02 6.13 23.97
N ASP A 503 15.12 6.71 25.16
CA ASP A 503 14.14 7.70 25.59
C ASP A 503 14.36 9.02 24.83
N PRO A 504 13.28 9.70 24.40
CA PRO A 504 13.41 10.95 23.70
C PRO A 504 14.07 12.00 24.60
N PRO A 505 14.92 12.89 24.05
CA PRO A 505 15.49 13.99 24.82
C PRO A 505 14.37 14.87 25.39
N ALA A 506 14.60 15.41 26.59
CA ALA A 506 13.67 16.34 27.22
C ALA A 506 13.39 17.51 26.25
N GLN A 507 12.12 17.84 26.04
CA GLN A 507 11.73 19.03 25.28
C GLN A 507 12.29 20.27 26.00
N LYS A 508 13.07 21.07 25.28
CA LYS A 508 13.58 22.36 25.76
C LYS A 508 12.61 23.48 25.46
#